data_AF-A0A4P6YUM8-F1
#
_entry.id   AF-A0A4P6YUM8-F1
#
_cell.length_a   1.000
_cell.length_b   1.000
_cell.length_c   1.000
_cell.angle_alpha   90.00
_cell.angle_beta   90.00
_cell.angle_gamma   90.00
#
_symmetry.space_group_name_H-M   'P 1'
#
loop_
_entity.id
_entity.type
_entity.pdbx_description
1 polymer ?
#
loop_
_entity_poly.entity_id
_entity_poly.type
_entity_poly.pdbx_seq_one_letter_code
_entity_poly.pdbx_strand_id
1 'polypeptide(L)'
;METFVNYEVYQRDRWATFGQPVRELSPAVLQELVAKHPAFNEAELLAVYQPVASLIQQHFIDYQMAQQHQASFTAQSAQAMPFVIGLTGSVAVGKSTTAALLKDLLTIMCPELSTALVSTDGFLYPSAYLKAHNLMGQKGFPVSYDTDALTSFLLAVKDRQAEIKVPIYSHELYDIVPDEYEVLRAPDIVLVEGVNALQRPKLGLVPRDLMDLTIYVDAKTDLIKTWFLERFEDLLDEAVDHPDSFYYQYTADRPAAFQAAKDVWHAINEVNLEKYILPSRAHADLVLIKGPNHHVERVALKKY
;
A
#
# COMPACT_ATOMS: atom_id res chain seq x y z
N MET A 1 -7.87 -22.88 8.55
CA MET A 1 -6.49 -22.67 9.04
C MET A 1 -5.77 -21.80 8.03
N GLU A 2 -5.36 -20.59 8.42
CA GLU A 2 -4.50 -19.74 7.57
C GLU A 2 -3.22 -20.50 7.25
N THR A 3 -3.06 -20.94 6.00
CA THR A 3 -1.96 -21.81 5.61
C THR A 3 -0.81 -20.95 5.08
N PHE A 4 0.06 -20.52 6.00
CA PHE A 4 1.32 -19.83 5.71
C PHE A 4 2.43 -20.83 5.35
N VAL A 5 2.18 -21.70 4.35
CA VAL A 5 3.04 -22.87 4.06
C VAL A 5 4.48 -22.47 3.71
N ASN A 6 4.65 -21.38 2.96
CA ASN A 6 5.98 -20.86 2.55
C ASN A 6 6.49 -19.69 3.40
N TYR A 7 5.96 -19.52 4.62
CA TYR A 7 6.38 -18.44 5.50
C TYR A 7 6.93 -18.97 6.81
N GLU A 8 7.81 -18.19 7.41
CA GLU A 8 8.12 -18.25 8.82
C GLU A 8 7.30 -17.17 9.52
N VAL A 9 6.52 -17.58 10.54
CA VAL A 9 5.60 -16.68 11.25
C VAL A 9 6.19 -16.35 12.60
N TYR A 10 6.47 -15.07 12.84
CA TYR A 10 6.99 -14.54 14.08
C TYR A 10 5.87 -13.89 14.89
N GLN A 11 5.83 -14.19 16.18
CA GLN A 11 5.05 -13.39 17.14
C GLN A 11 5.69 -12.02 17.30
N ARG A 12 4.88 -11.01 17.63
CA ARG A 12 5.31 -9.62 17.83
C ARG A 12 6.60 -9.48 18.65
N ASP A 13 6.66 -10.09 19.84
CA ASP A 13 7.81 -9.95 20.73
C ASP A 13 9.09 -10.52 20.13
N ARG A 14 8.98 -11.59 19.33
CA ARG A 14 10.13 -12.16 18.61
C ARG A 14 10.54 -11.26 17.45
N TRP A 15 9.57 -10.77 16.68
CA TRP A 15 9.82 -9.86 15.57
C TRP A 15 10.53 -8.58 16.01
N ALA A 16 10.13 -8.01 17.15
CA ALA A 16 10.73 -6.81 17.74
C ALA A 16 12.23 -6.94 18.06
N THR A 17 12.76 -8.16 18.13
CA THR A 17 14.21 -8.39 18.36
C THR A 17 15.06 -8.30 17.08
N PHE A 18 14.44 -8.21 15.90
CA PHE A 18 15.13 -8.18 14.62
C PHE A 18 15.41 -6.76 14.12
N GLY A 19 16.30 -6.66 13.13
CA GLY A 19 16.51 -5.43 12.37
C GLY A 19 17.11 -4.30 13.19
N GLN A 20 18.34 -4.48 13.68
CA GLN A 20 19.12 -3.38 14.27
C GLN A 20 19.23 -2.26 13.23
N PRO A 21 18.62 -1.08 13.48
CA PRO A 21 18.62 -0.04 12.49
C PRO A 21 20.05 0.51 12.35
N VAL A 22 20.48 0.80 11.12
CA VAL A 22 21.76 1.49 10.89
C VAL A 22 21.78 2.86 11.59
N ARG A 23 20.59 3.46 11.72
CA ARG A 23 20.36 4.72 12.43
C ARG A 23 19.27 4.55 13.47
N GLU A 24 19.62 4.70 14.74
CA GLU A 24 18.63 4.69 15.83
C GLU A 24 17.64 5.84 15.71
N LEU A 25 16.36 5.53 15.95
CA LEU A 25 15.31 6.54 16.07
C LEU A 25 15.42 7.19 17.45
N SER A 26 15.78 8.48 17.49
CA SER A 26 15.84 9.20 18.76
C SER A 26 14.43 9.39 19.35
N PRO A 27 14.29 9.62 20.67
CA PRO A 27 12.98 9.89 21.28
C PRO A 27 12.24 11.06 20.62
N ALA A 28 12.96 12.10 20.20
CA ALA A 28 12.35 13.24 19.50
C ALA A 28 11.79 12.84 18.12
N VAL A 29 12.51 12.00 17.38
CA VAL A 29 12.06 11.46 16.08
C VAL A 29 10.84 10.57 16.24
N LEU A 30 10.81 9.73 17.29
CA LEU A 30 9.67 8.87 17.59
C LEU A 30 8.42 9.71 17.90
N GLN A 31 8.56 10.76 18.71
CA GLN A 31 7.46 11.68 19.02
C GLN A 31 6.95 12.39 17.77
N GLU A 32 7.84 12.85 16.89
CA GLU A 32 7.45 13.47 15.61
C GLU A 32 6.68 12.50 14.72
N LEU A 33 7.16 11.25 14.61
CA LEU A 33 6.49 10.21 13.83
C LEU A 33 5.12 9.87 14.38
N VAL A 34 4.97 9.74 15.70
CA VAL A 34 3.67 9.50 16.35
C VAL A 34 2.73 10.68 16.16
N ALA A 35 3.23 11.92 16.26
CA ALA A 35 2.42 13.12 16.02
C ALA A 35 1.92 13.19 14.56
N LYS A 36 2.77 12.81 13.60
CA LYS A 36 2.41 12.77 12.18
C LYS A 36 1.50 11.60 11.81
N HIS A 37 1.64 10.47 12.52
CA HIS A 37 0.88 9.23 12.27
C HIS A 37 0.17 8.78 13.55
N PRO A 38 -0.94 9.44 13.96
CA PRO A 38 -1.60 9.20 15.24
C PRO A 38 -2.21 7.79 15.37
N ALA A 39 -2.33 7.05 14.26
CA ALA A 39 -2.73 5.64 14.26
C ALA A 39 -1.68 4.71 14.88
N PHE A 40 -0.45 5.19 15.12
CA PHE A 40 0.64 4.40 15.70
C PHE A 40 1.17 5.05 16.97
N ASN A 41 1.53 4.21 17.94
CA ASN A 41 2.26 4.63 19.13
C ASN A 41 3.73 4.21 19.03
N GLU A 42 4.59 4.74 19.91
CA GLU A 42 6.03 4.44 19.91
C GLU A 42 6.32 2.93 20.01
N ALA A 43 5.52 2.21 20.80
CA ALA A 43 5.67 0.77 20.97
C ALA A 43 5.38 0.00 19.66
N GLU A 44 4.43 0.44 18.85
CA GLU A 44 4.16 -0.13 17.51
C GLU A 44 5.30 0.18 16.54
N LEU A 45 5.79 1.42 16.54
CA LEU A 45 6.90 1.83 15.69
C LEU A 45 8.14 0.99 15.95
N LEU A 46 8.56 0.87 17.21
CA LEU A 46 9.76 0.14 17.59
C LEU A 46 9.60 -1.37 17.44
N ALA A 47 8.46 -1.94 17.84
CA ALA A 47 8.28 -3.39 17.84
C ALA A 47 8.04 -3.96 16.45
N VAL A 48 7.50 -3.19 15.51
CA VAL A 48 7.05 -3.70 14.21
C VAL A 48 7.71 -2.95 13.06
N TYR A 49 7.47 -1.65 12.95
CA TYR A 49 7.79 -0.90 11.73
C TYR A 49 9.26 -0.55 11.58
N GLN A 50 10.01 -0.39 12.69
CA GLN A 50 11.46 -0.24 12.64
C GLN A 50 12.14 -1.52 12.09
N PRO A 51 11.86 -2.74 12.61
CA PRO A 51 12.37 -3.97 11.99
C PRO A 51 11.96 -4.13 10.52
N VAL A 52 10.74 -3.72 10.14
CA VAL A 52 10.30 -3.74 8.74
C VAL A 52 11.12 -2.77 7.88
N ALA A 53 11.35 -1.55 8.35
CA ALA A 53 12.19 -0.57 7.63
C ALA A 53 13.64 -1.04 7.50
N SER A 54 14.21 -1.66 8.56
CA SER A 54 15.53 -2.29 8.52
C SER A 54 15.59 -3.44 7.51
N LEU A 55 14.54 -4.27 7.42
CA LEU A 55 14.45 -5.33 6.41
C LEU A 55 14.41 -4.74 4.99
N ILE A 56 13.60 -3.70 4.76
CA ILE A 56 13.54 -3.00 3.48
C ILE A 56 14.92 -2.46 3.08
N GLN A 57 15.62 -1.82 4.03
CA GLN A 57 16.97 -1.30 3.80
C GLN A 57 17.95 -2.41 3.40
N GLN A 58 17.90 -3.56 4.07
CA GLN A 58 18.75 -4.70 3.71
C GLN A 58 18.46 -5.21 2.30
N HIS A 59 17.17 -5.40 1.96
CA HIS A 59 16.77 -5.82 0.61
C HIS A 59 17.18 -4.80 -0.47
N PHE A 60 17.10 -3.50 -0.17
CA PHE A 60 17.60 -2.45 -1.05
C PHE A 60 19.10 -2.59 -1.30
N ILE A 61 19.91 -2.76 -0.25
CA ILE A 61 21.36 -2.94 -0.37
C ILE A 61 21.68 -4.18 -1.21
N ASP A 62 21.04 -5.32 -0.92
CA ASP A 62 21.26 -6.57 -1.65
C ASP A 62 20.89 -6.45 -3.13
N TYR A 63 19.78 -5.76 -3.43
CA TYR A 63 19.37 -5.45 -4.80
C TYR A 63 20.42 -4.60 -5.53
N GLN A 64 20.90 -3.53 -4.90
CA GLN A 64 21.91 -2.65 -5.51
C GLN A 64 23.23 -3.39 -5.77
N MET A 65 23.65 -4.28 -4.86
CA MET A 65 24.82 -5.14 -5.07
C MET A 65 24.64 -6.09 -6.25
N ALA A 66 23.46 -6.70 -6.39
CA ALA A 66 23.16 -7.55 -7.54
C ALA A 66 23.22 -6.77 -8.88
N GLN A 67 22.70 -5.55 -8.92
CA GLN A 67 22.79 -4.67 -10.09
C GLN A 67 24.24 -4.31 -10.42
N GLN A 68 25.06 -4.01 -9.42
CA GLN A 68 26.50 -3.75 -9.61
C GLN A 68 27.24 -4.96 -10.18
N HIS A 69 26.95 -6.17 -9.70
CA HIS A 69 27.53 -7.40 -10.24
C HIS A 69 27.13 -7.63 -11.70
N GLN A 70 25.87 -7.39 -12.05
CA GLN A 70 25.37 -7.54 -13.42
C GLN A 70 26.01 -6.51 -14.38
N ALA A 71 26.12 -5.26 -13.95
CA ALA A 71 26.81 -4.22 -14.72
C ALA A 71 28.29 -4.57 -14.94
N SER A 72 28.96 -5.04 -13.88
CA SER A 72 30.37 -5.49 -13.96
C SER A 72 30.54 -6.67 -14.92
N PHE A 73 29.64 -7.64 -14.90
CA PHE A 73 29.66 -8.79 -15.81
C PHE A 73 29.51 -8.37 -17.28
N THR A 74 28.72 -7.32 -17.55
CA THR A 74 28.48 -6.79 -18.89
C THR A 74 29.45 -5.67 -19.31
N ALA A 75 30.45 -5.37 -18.48
CA ALA A 75 31.38 -4.25 -18.66
C ALA A 75 30.70 -2.88 -18.85
N GLN A 76 29.53 -2.71 -18.23
CA GLN A 76 28.77 -1.46 -18.20
C GLN A 76 29.02 -0.72 -16.87
N SER A 77 28.81 0.60 -16.87
CA SER A 77 28.81 1.37 -15.64
C SER A 77 27.59 1.01 -14.79
N ALA A 78 27.80 0.61 -13.54
CA ALA A 78 26.70 0.38 -12.61
C ALA A 78 25.98 1.71 -12.33
N GLN A 79 24.67 1.73 -12.58
CA GLN A 79 23.80 2.80 -12.14
C GLN A 79 22.94 2.28 -10.98
N ALA A 80 22.72 3.11 -9.97
CA ALA A 80 21.76 2.79 -8.91
C ALA A 80 20.37 2.61 -9.55
N MET A 81 19.75 1.46 -9.36
CA MET A 81 18.43 1.19 -9.92
C MET A 81 17.36 1.52 -8.88
N PRO A 82 16.20 2.08 -9.26
CA PRO A 82 15.10 2.27 -8.33
C PRO A 82 14.57 0.94 -7.77
N PHE A 83 14.25 0.97 -6.48
CA PHE A 83 13.72 -0.17 -5.73
C PHE A 83 12.23 0.03 -5.47
N VAL A 84 11.41 -0.86 -5.99
CA VAL A 84 9.95 -0.76 -5.99
C VAL A 84 9.38 -1.69 -4.94
N ILE A 85 8.62 -1.13 -3.99
CA ILE A 85 7.97 -1.86 -2.91
C ILE A 85 6.46 -1.86 -3.15
N GLY A 86 5.87 -3.03 -3.37
CA GLY A 86 4.42 -3.17 -3.47
C GLY A 86 3.77 -3.35 -2.11
N LEU A 87 2.76 -2.54 -1.77
CA LEU A 87 1.98 -2.70 -0.54
C LEU A 87 0.51 -2.97 -0.88
N THR A 88 -0.02 -4.11 -0.43
CA THR A 88 -1.41 -4.51 -0.73
C THR A 88 -2.16 -5.02 0.49
N GLY A 89 -3.43 -5.35 0.30
CA GLY A 89 -4.36 -5.73 1.36
C GLY A 89 -5.75 -5.15 1.11
N SER A 90 -6.72 -5.58 1.90
CA SER A 90 -8.13 -5.19 1.73
C SER A 90 -8.36 -3.67 1.84
N VAL A 91 -9.49 -3.20 1.35
CA VAL A 91 -10.01 -1.86 1.70
C VAL A 91 -10.13 -1.77 3.23
N ALA A 92 -9.87 -0.58 3.79
CA ALA A 92 -9.91 -0.29 5.23
C ALA A 92 -8.93 -1.08 6.14
N VAL A 93 -8.09 -1.99 5.61
CA VAL A 93 -7.12 -2.71 6.43
C VAL A 93 -5.97 -1.82 6.95
N GLY A 94 -5.82 -0.60 6.43
CA GLY A 94 -4.81 0.38 6.85
C GLY A 94 -3.57 0.47 5.94
N LYS A 95 -3.68 0.11 4.66
CA LYS A 95 -2.58 0.17 3.69
C LYS A 95 -1.93 1.54 3.59
N SER A 96 -2.71 2.57 3.27
CA SER A 96 -2.20 3.93 3.03
C SER A 96 -1.55 4.49 4.31
N THR A 97 -2.11 4.18 5.47
CA THR A 97 -1.54 4.53 6.78
C THR A 97 -0.17 3.85 7.00
N THR A 98 -0.05 2.55 6.72
CA THR A 98 1.22 1.83 6.80
C THR A 98 2.24 2.34 5.78
N ALA A 99 1.81 2.60 4.53
CA ALA A 99 2.69 3.06 3.47
C ALA A 99 3.24 4.46 3.74
N ALA A 100 2.41 5.37 4.24
CA ALA A 100 2.81 6.72 4.64
C ALA A 100 3.83 6.67 5.79
N LEU A 101 3.59 5.84 6.81
CA LEU A 101 4.55 5.63 7.90
C LEU A 101 5.89 5.07 7.39
N LEU A 102 5.85 4.02 6.56
CA LEU A 102 7.07 3.42 6.03
C LEU A 102 7.87 4.39 5.16
N LYS A 103 7.20 5.21 4.34
CA LYS A 103 7.87 6.28 3.58
C LYS A 103 8.64 7.22 4.50
N ASP A 104 8.02 7.70 5.57
CA ASP A 104 8.66 8.64 6.49
C ASP A 104 9.78 7.98 7.29
N LEU A 105 9.59 6.75 7.77
CA LEU A 105 10.64 5.97 8.43
C LEU A 105 11.85 5.78 7.52
N LEU A 106 11.64 5.38 6.26
CA LEU A 106 12.73 5.20 5.29
C LEU A 106 13.44 6.52 4.99
N THR A 107 12.70 7.63 4.86
CA THR A 107 13.28 8.96 4.67
C THR A 107 14.19 9.37 5.84
N ILE A 108 13.82 9.01 7.06
CA ILE A 108 14.60 9.32 8.28
C ILE A 108 15.82 8.39 8.43
N MET A 109 15.62 7.10 8.19
CA MET A 109 16.64 6.07 8.35
C MET A 109 17.68 6.08 7.21
N CYS A 110 17.28 6.48 6.00
CA CYS A 110 18.11 6.56 4.80
C CYS A 110 18.00 7.96 4.15
N PRO A 111 18.47 9.03 4.82
CA PRO A 111 18.30 10.42 4.36
C PRO A 111 19.00 10.73 3.02
N GLU A 112 19.94 9.88 2.60
CA GLU A 112 20.61 9.95 1.30
C GLU A 112 19.78 9.40 0.14
N LEU A 113 18.69 8.68 0.43
CA LEU A 113 17.81 8.07 -0.56
C LEU A 113 16.52 8.86 -0.69
N SER A 114 16.10 9.08 -1.94
CA SER A 114 14.79 9.66 -2.23
C SER A 114 13.70 8.59 -2.22
N THR A 115 12.67 8.77 -1.37
CA THR A 115 11.55 7.83 -1.23
C THR A 115 10.23 8.46 -1.68
N ALA A 116 9.58 7.86 -2.67
CA ALA A 116 8.26 8.24 -3.17
C ALA A 116 7.17 7.25 -2.71
N LEU A 117 5.92 7.72 -2.62
CA LEU A 117 4.73 6.90 -2.37
C LEU A 117 3.70 7.19 -3.45
N VAL A 118 3.22 6.15 -4.12
CA VAL A 118 2.19 6.21 -5.15
C VAL A 118 1.04 5.29 -4.79
N SER A 119 -0.19 5.80 -4.90
CA SER A 119 -1.38 4.95 -4.78
C SER A 119 -1.80 4.41 -6.15
N THR A 120 -2.20 3.14 -6.22
CA THR A 120 -2.73 2.57 -7.46
C THR A 120 -4.09 3.18 -7.84
N ASP A 121 -4.76 3.88 -6.93
CA ASP A 121 -6.06 4.49 -7.20
C ASP A 121 -5.97 5.58 -8.29
N GLY A 122 -4.80 6.19 -8.48
CA GLY A 122 -4.51 7.06 -9.64
C GLY A 122 -4.57 6.34 -11.01
N PHE A 123 -4.59 5.00 -11.01
CA PHE A 123 -4.70 4.18 -12.23
C PHE A 123 -6.10 3.55 -12.37
N LEU A 124 -7.08 4.00 -11.60
CA LEU A 124 -8.49 3.69 -11.89
C LEU A 124 -8.91 4.35 -13.20
N TYR A 125 -9.74 3.67 -13.98
CA TYR A 125 -10.41 4.34 -15.09
C TYR A 125 -11.31 5.47 -14.55
N PRO A 126 -11.39 6.63 -15.24
CA PRO A 126 -12.27 7.71 -14.85
C PRO A 126 -13.72 7.25 -14.73
N SER A 127 -14.50 7.86 -13.84
CA SER A 127 -15.87 7.44 -13.56
C SER A 127 -16.77 7.52 -14.79
N ALA A 128 -16.50 8.42 -15.73
CA ALA A 128 -17.18 8.46 -17.02
C ALA A 128 -16.98 7.17 -17.84
N TYR A 129 -15.75 6.65 -17.89
CA TYR A 129 -15.44 5.37 -18.54
C TYR A 129 -16.13 4.22 -17.81
N LEU A 130 -16.02 4.17 -16.48
CA LEU A 130 -16.65 3.11 -15.69
C LEU A 130 -18.18 3.09 -15.85
N LYS A 131 -18.84 4.25 -15.94
CA LYS A 131 -20.28 4.37 -16.22
C LYS A 131 -20.61 3.85 -17.62
N ALA A 132 -19.87 4.29 -18.64
CA ALA A 132 -20.10 3.86 -20.02
C ALA A 132 -19.97 2.34 -20.24
N HIS A 133 -19.16 1.68 -19.40
CA HIS A 133 -18.91 0.23 -19.47
C HIS A 133 -19.66 -0.59 -18.41
N ASN A 134 -20.58 0.01 -17.64
CA ASN A 134 -21.30 -0.64 -16.53
C ASN A 134 -20.38 -1.26 -15.45
N LEU A 135 -19.23 -0.63 -15.19
CA LEU A 135 -18.22 -1.06 -14.23
C LEU A 135 -18.23 -0.27 -12.92
N MET A 136 -19.14 0.70 -12.74
CA MET A 136 -19.21 1.50 -11.50
C MET A 136 -19.36 0.65 -10.24
N GLY A 137 -20.18 -0.41 -10.30
CA GLY A 137 -20.36 -1.35 -9.18
C GLY A 137 -19.16 -2.29 -8.95
N GLN A 138 -18.13 -2.19 -9.78
CA GLN A 138 -16.88 -2.96 -9.70
C GLN A 138 -15.68 -2.04 -9.50
N LYS A 139 -15.87 -0.78 -9.08
CA LYS A 139 -14.75 0.09 -8.75
C LYS A 139 -13.94 -0.52 -7.59
N GLY A 140 -12.63 -0.66 -7.79
CA GLY A 140 -11.74 -1.39 -6.88
C GLY A 140 -11.47 -2.84 -7.30
N PHE A 141 -12.25 -3.42 -8.22
CA PHE A 141 -11.95 -4.74 -8.81
C PHE A 141 -10.88 -4.60 -9.90
N PRO A 142 -10.14 -5.68 -10.25
CA PRO A 142 -9.13 -5.65 -11.31
C PRO A 142 -9.60 -4.96 -12.61
N VAL A 143 -10.85 -5.20 -13.02
CA VAL A 143 -11.45 -4.66 -14.26
C VAL A 143 -11.62 -3.14 -14.26
N SER A 144 -11.54 -2.49 -13.10
CA SER A 144 -11.71 -1.03 -12.97
C SER A 144 -10.40 -0.24 -13.09
N TYR A 145 -9.25 -0.92 -13.22
CA TYR A 145 -7.94 -0.30 -13.30
C TYR A 145 -7.34 -0.40 -14.70
N ASP A 146 -6.65 0.66 -15.11
CA ASP A 146 -5.76 0.67 -16.26
C ASP A 146 -4.43 0.02 -15.89
N THR A 147 -4.39 -1.31 -16.01
CA THR A 147 -3.21 -2.11 -15.66
C THR A 147 -2.03 -1.83 -16.60
N ASP A 148 -2.30 -1.44 -17.84
CA ASP A 148 -1.27 -1.12 -18.83
C ASP A 148 -0.60 0.21 -18.47
N ALA A 149 -1.36 1.22 -18.03
CA ALA A 149 -0.83 2.47 -17.50
C ALA A 149 0.00 2.24 -16.22
N LEU A 150 -0.47 1.39 -15.29
CA LEU A 150 0.30 1.05 -14.09
C LEU A 150 1.62 0.33 -14.42
N THR A 151 1.57 -0.61 -15.37
CA THR A 151 2.77 -1.34 -15.83
C THR A 151 3.75 -0.40 -16.51
N SER A 152 3.25 0.51 -17.36
CA SER A 152 4.07 1.52 -18.03
C SER A 152 4.72 2.49 -17.04
N PHE A 153 3.99 2.89 -16.00
CA PHE A 153 4.54 3.69 -14.89
C PHE A 153 5.71 2.96 -14.20
N LEU A 154 5.52 1.69 -13.83
CA LEU A 154 6.54 0.90 -13.16
C LEU A 154 7.78 0.69 -14.04
N LEU A 155 7.60 0.49 -15.35
CA LEU A 155 8.71 0.44 -16.32
C LEU A 155 9.45 1.77 -16.38
N ALA A 156 8.75 2.90 -16.43
CA ALA A 156 9.37 4.23 -16.41
C ALA A 156 10.19 4.47 -15.13
N VAL A 157 9.71 3.97 -13.97
CA VAL A 157 10.46 3.97 -12.71
C VAL A 157 11.72 3.11 -12.84
N LYS A 158 11.60 1.87 -13.33
CA LYS A 158 12.75 0.96 -13.52
C LYS A 158 13.79 1.50 -14.51
N ASP A 159 13.36 2.22 -15.53
CA ASP A 159 14.21 2.90 -16.50
C ASP A 159 14.82 4.21 -15.95
N ARG A 160 14.49 4.56 -14.70
CA ARG A 160 14.95 5.78 -14.01
C ARG A 160 14.73 7.05 -14.85
N GLN A 161 13.55 7.13 -15.48
CA GLN A 161 13.18 8.33 -16.25
C GLN A 161 13.24 9.58 -15.37
N ALA A 162 13.71 10.68 -15.95
CA ALA A 162 13.99 11.92 -15.21
C ALA A 162 12.74 12.53 -14.57
N GLU A 163 11.59 12.43 -15.25
CA GLU A 163 10.30 12.87 -14.76
C GLU A 163 9.22 11.84 -15.15
N ILE A 164 8.40 11.45 -14.18
CA ILE A 164 7.30 10.51 -14.38
C ILE A 164 6.03 11.16 -13.84
N LYS A 165 4.98 11.23 -14.67
CA LYS A 165 3.68 11.77 -14.28
C LYS A 165 2.78 10.64 -13.76
N VAL A 166 2.19 10.84 -12.60
CA VAL A 166 1.27 9.91 -11.95
C VAL A 166 -0.08 10.61 -11.82
N PRO A 167 -1.19 10.05 -12.34
CA PRO A 167 -2.49 10.70 -12.21
C PRO A 167 -2.94 10.75 -10.74
N ILE A 168 -3.63 11.83 -10.37
CA ILE A 168 -4.12 12.02 -9.00
C ILE A 168 -5.56 11.50 -8.89
N TYR A 169 -5.83 10.68 -7.88
CA TYR A 169 -7.19 10.27 -7.49
C TYR A 169 -7.64 11.09 -6.27
N SER A 170 -8.85 11.65 -6.33
CA SER A 170 -9.46 12.37 -5.20
C SER A 170 -10.54 11.51 -4.56
N HIS A 171 -10.39 11.23 -3.26
CA HIS A 171 -11.43 10.56 -2.48
C HIS A 171 -12.64 11.46 -2.20
N GLU A 172 -12.45 12.78 -2.22
CA GLU A 172 -13.52 13.77 -2.07
C GLU A 172 -14.41 13.82 -3.32
N LEU A 173 -13.79 13.92 -4.51
CA LEU A 173 -14.50 13.86 -5.79
C LEU A 173 -14.95 12.45 -6.15
N TYR A 174 -14.34 11.45 -5.51
CA TYR A 174 -14.48 10.04 -5.83
C TYR A 174 -14.16 9.76 -7.31
N ASP A 175 -13.14 10.40 -7.87
CA ASP A 175 -12.71 10.24 -9.27
C ASP A 175 -11.24 10.64 -9.50
N ILE A 176 -10.72 10.33 -10.70
CA ILE A 176 -9.46 10.89 -11.19
C ILE A 176 -9.63 12.40 -11.40
N VAL A 177 -8.68 13.19 -10.91
CA VAL A 177 -8.68 14.63 -11.10
C VAL A 177 -8.19 14.95 -12.52
N PRO A 178 -9.02 15.57 -13.39
CA PRO A 178 -8.64 15.84 -14.77
C PRO A 178 -7.40 16.73 -14.87
N ASP A 179 -6.47 16.36 -15.76
CA ASP A 179 -5.25 17.11 -16.09
C ASP A 179 -4.29 17.38 -14.90
N GLU A 180 -4.51 16.74 -13.75
CA GLU A 180 -3.66 16.86 -12.57
C GLU A 180 -2.79 15.61 -12.35
N TYR A 181 -1.50 15.85 -12.09
CA TYR A 181 -0.50 14.80 -11.96
C TYR A 181 0.49 15.11 -10.83
N GLU A 182 0.85 14.10 -10.06
CA GLU A 182 2.07 14.10 -9.27
C GLU A 182 3.27 13.85 -10.20
N VAL A 183 4.37 14.58 -9.99
CA VAL A 183 5.60 14.41 -10.79
C VAL A 183 6.69 13.81 -9.92
N LEU A 184 7.06 12.56 -10.21
CA LEU A 184 8.19 11.89 -9.59
C LEU A 184 9.48 12.19 -10.35
N ARG A 185 10.56 12.46 -9.62
CA ARG A 185 11.87 12.84 -10.18
C ARG A 185 12.92 11.80 -9.78
N ALA A 186 13.04 10.73 -10.58
CA ALA A 186 14.01 9.65 -10.42
C ALA A 186 14.25 9.15 -8.97
N PRO A 187 13.19 8.77 -8.23
CA PRO A 187 13.31 8.31 -6.85
C PRO A 187 14.15 7.03 -6.74
N ASP A 188 14.86 6.86 -5.62
CA ASP A 188 15.65 5.66 -5.34
C ASP A 188 14.77 4.52 -4.80
N ILE A 189 13.74 4.86 -4.02
CA ILE A 189 12.73 3.92 -3.50
C ILE A 189 11.33 4.41 -3.88
N VAL A 190 10.49 3.52 -4.41
CA VAL A 190 9.08 3.81 -4.71
C VAL A 190 8.18 2.82 -3.99
N LEU A 191 7.38 3.29 -3.04
CA LEU A 191 6.30 2.52 -2.45
C LEU A 191 5.06 2.66 -3.35
N VAL A 192 4.51 1.54 -3.81
CA VAL A 192 3.27 1.48 -4.60
C VAL A 192 2.22 0.77 -3.78
N GLU A 193 1.26 1.52 -3.25
CA GLU A 193 0.20 0.98 -2.40
C GLU A 193 -1.12 0.81 -3.15
N GLY A 194 -1.83 -0.29 -2.92
CA GLY A 194 -3.20 -0.45 -3.41
C GLY A 194 -3.68 -1.89 -3.47
N VAL A 195 -4.98 -2.06 -3.74
CA VAL A 195 -5.65 -3.38 -3.71
C VAL A 195 -5.18 -4.33 -4.81
N ASN A 196 -4.63 -3.80 -5.90
CA ASN A 196 -4.24 -4.60 -7.06
C ASN A 196 -2.72 -4.78 -7.20
N ALA A 197 -1.93 -4.23 -6.28
CA ALA A 197 -0.47 -4.22 -6.41
C ALA A 197 0.14 -5.64 -6.62
N LEU A 198 -0.48 -6.68 -6.06
CA LEU A 198 0.01 -8.07 -6.19
C LEU A 198 -0.83 -8.95 -7.13
N GLN A 199 -1.79 -8.38 -7.87
CA GLN A 199 -2.62 -9.15 -8.78
C GLN A 199 -1.84 -9.60 -10.01
N ARG A 200 -2.21 -10.77 -10.55
CA ARG A 200 -1.63 -11.34 -11.78
C ARG A 200 -2.71 -11.50 -12.85
N PRO A 201 -3.11 -10.43 -13.54
CA PRO A 201 -4.09 -10.54 -14.61
C PRO A 201 -3.44 -11.15 -15.88
N LYS A 202 -3.65 -12.46 -16.09
CA LYS A 202 -3.33 -13.23 -17.32
C LYS A 202 -1.84 -13.22 -17.74
N LEU A 203 -1.55 -13.89 -18.87
CA LEU A 203 -0.22 -14.07 -19.45
C LEU A 203 0.37 -12.71 -19.90
N GLY A 204 1.58 -12.40 -19.45
CA GLY A 204 2.29 -11.16 -19.79
C GLY A 204 3.12 -10.64 -18.61
N LEU A 205 3.83 -9.54 -18.82
CA LEU A 205 4.45 -8.79 -17.73
C LEU A 205 3.35 -8.15 -16.90
N VAL A 206 3.35 -8.38 -15.59
CA VAL A 206 2.36 -7.79 -14.66
C VAL A 206 3.04 -6.85 -13.68
N PRO A 207 2.32 -5.89 -13.07
CA PRO A 207 2.88 -4.95 -12.09
C PRO A 207 3.71 -5.63 -11.00
N ARG A 208 3.27 -6.80 -10.53
CA ARG A 208 4.00 -7.59 -9.53
C ARG A 208 5.42 -7.95 -9.94
N ASP A 209 5.66 -8.25 -11.21
CA ASP A 209 6.97 -8.70 -11.70
C ASP A 209 8.00 -7.56 -11.74
N LEU A 210 7.55 -6.32 -11.57
CA LEU A 210 8.38 -5.11 -11.49
C LEU A 210 8.59 -4.64 -10.04
N MET A 211 8.06 -5.36 -9.05
CA MET A 211 8.24 -5.09 -7.62
C MET A 211 9.37 -5.94 -7.05
N ASP A 212 10.29 -5.30 -6.34
CA ASP A 212 11.46 -5.95 -5.74
C ASP A 212 11.18 -6.50 -4.35
N LEU A 213 10.21 -5.92 -3.64
CA LEU A 213 9.72 -6.38 -2.35
C LEU A 213 8.22 -6.15 -2.25
N THR A 214 7.51 -7.08 -1.65
CA THR A 214 6.05 -6.99 -1.52
C THR A 214 5.56 -7.24 -0.11
N ILE A 215 4.69 -6.35 0.36
CA ILE A 215 4.12 -6.35 1.70
C ILE A 215 2.60 -6.49 1.60
N TYR A 216 2.03 -7.45 2.32
CA TYR A 216 0.59 -7.61 2.45
C TYR A 216 0.15 -7.25 3.87
N VAL A 217 -0.77 -6.30 4.01
CA VAL A 217 -1.41 -5.96 5.28
C VAL A 217 -2.67 -6.80 5.44
N ASP A 218 -2.67 -7.68 6.43
CA ASP A 218 -3.69 -8.70 6.65
C ASP A 218 -4.44 -8.49 7.96
N ALA A 219 -5.69 -8.94 7.98
CA ALA A 219 -6.52 -9.02 9.18
C ALA A 219 -7.68 -9.98 8.93
N LYS A 220 -8.35 -10.42 10.00
CA LYS A 220 -9.60 -11.18 9.85
C LYS A 220 -10.65 -10.35 9.13
N THR A 221 -11.38 -10.95 8.19
CA THR A 221 -12.42 -10.28 7.40
C THR A 221 -13.41 -9.51 8.27
N ASP A 222 -13.85 -10.07 9.41
CA ASP A 222 -14.76 -9.40 10.35
C ASP A 222 -14.18 -8.11 10.94
N LEU A 223 -12.87 -8.09 11.24
CA LEU A 223 -12.21 -6.88 11.72
C LEU A 223 -12.13 -5.82 10.63
N ILE A 224 -11.80 -6.23 9.40
CA ILE A 224 -11.74 -5.32 8.25
C ILE A 224 -13.11 -4.71 7.99
N LYS A 225 -14.18 -5.49 8.10
CA LYS A 225 -15.56 -5.00 8.00
C LYS A 225 -15.85 -3.95 9.07
N THR A 226 -15.49 -4.21 10.32
CA THR A 226 -15.68 -3.25 11.42
C THR A 226 -14.97 -1.94 11.10
N TRP A 227 -13.68 -1.99 10.72
CA TRP A 227 -12.90 -0.79 10.39
C TRP A 227 -13.40 -0.06 9.15
N PHE A 228 -13.96 -0.78 8.18
CA PHE A 228 -14.62 -0.17 7.02
C PHE A 228 -15.84 0.66 7.44
N LEU A 229 -16.65 0.12 8.35
CA LEU A 229 -17.85 0.79 8.84
C LEU A 229 -17.52 1.96 9.76
N GLU A 230 -16.53 1.82 10.64
CA GLU A 230 -16.02 2.90 11.49
C GLU A 230 -15.50 4.06 10.64
N ARG A 231 -14.66 3.77 9.64
CA ARG A 231 -14.17 4.79 8.71
C ARG A 231 -15.31 5.46 7.93
N PHE A 232 -16.36 4.71 7.58
CA PHE A 232 -17.52 5.29 6.92
C PHE A 232 -18.26 6.26 7.85
N GLU A 233 -18.39 5.93 9.13
CA GLU A 233 -18.97 6.82 10.14
C GLU A 233 -18.15 8.11 10.31
N ASP A 234 -16.81 8.00 10.41
CA ASP A 234 -15.91 9.16 10.48
C ASP A 234 -16.09 10.09 9.26
N LEU A 235 -16.18 9.51 8.05
CA LEU A 235 -16.42 10.27 6.82
C LEU A 235 -17.78 10.97 6.81
N LEU A 236 -18.81 10.37 7.43
CA LEU A 236 -20.10 11.03 7.59
C LEU A 236 -20.05 12.15 8.63
N ASP A 237 -19.27 12.01 9.70
CA ASP A 237 -19.05 13.07 10.69
C ASP A 237 -18.37 14.28 10.06
N GLU A 238 -17.32 14.05 9.28
CA GLU A 238 -16.63 15.11 8.55
C GLU A 238 -17.55 15.76 7.51
N ALA A 239 -18.35 14.98 6.79
CA ALA A 239 -19.16 15.50 5.69
C ALA A 239 -20.35 16.36 6.14
N VAL A 240 -20.80 16.32 7.40
CA VAL A 240 -22.02 17.03 7.86
C VAL A 240 -22.01 18.52 7.49
N ASP A 241 -20.85 19.17 7.57
CA ASP A 241 -20.69 20.61 7.30
C ASP A 241 -20.06 20.89 5.92
N HIS A 242 -19.97 19.88 5.04
CA HIS A 242 -19.31 19.96 3.74
C HIS A 242 -20.22 19.50 2.58
N PRO A 243 -21.13 20.35 2.08
CA PRO A 243 -22.07 20.03 1.00
C PRO A 243 -21.44 19.53 -0.31
N ASP A 244 -20.19 19.92 -0.58
CA ASP A 244 -19.45 19.53 -1.79
C ASP A 244 -18.84 18.12 -1.69
N SER A 245 -18.81 17.53 -0.48
CA SER A 245 -18.31 16.18 -0.27
C SER A 245 -19.26 15.14 -0.89
N PHE A 246 -18.70 14.13 -1.57
CA PHE A 246 -19.46 12.97 -2.02
C PHE A 246 -20.28 12.32 -0.90
N TYR A 247 -19.79 12.39 0.34
CA TYR A 247 -20.43 11.76 1.50
C TYR A 247 -21.61 12.57 2.08
N TYR A 248 -21.75 13.85 1.72
CA TYR A 248 -22.80 14.74 2.24
C TYR A 248 -24.21 14.16 2.03
N GLN A 249 -24.44 13.54 0.87
CA GLN A 249 -25.73 12.93 0.51
C GLN A 249 -26.19 11.81 1.47
N TYR A 250 -25.26 11.23 2.24
CA TYR A 250 -25.53 10.14 3.19
C TYR A 250 -25.70 10.63 4.63
N THR A 251 -25.53 11.92 4.90
CA THR A 251 -25.59 12.49 6.26
C THR A 251 -27.03 12.66 6.77
N ALA A 252 -28.02 12.78 5.88
CA ALA A 252 -29.41 13.06 6.23
C ALA A 252 -30.14 11.88 6.90
N ASP A 253 -29.84 10.64 6.49
CA ASP A 253 -30.38 9.41 7.10
C ASP A 253 -29.22 8.44 7.40
N ARG A 254 -28.53 8.71 8.52
CA ARG A 254 -27.39 7.91 8.96
C ARG A 254 -27.72 6.43 9.16
N PRO A 255 -28.84 6.03 9.80
CA PRO A 255 -29.21 4.62 9.90
C PRO A 255 -29.33 3.92 8.54
N ALA A 256 -30.00 4.55 7.57
CA ALA A 256 -30.10 3.99 6.22
C ALA A 256 -28.74 3.95 5.51
N ALA A 257 -27.94 5.01 5.63
CA ALA A 257 -26.59 5.06 5.07
C ALA A 257 -25.68 3.95 5.63
N PHE A 258 -25.74 3.70 6.94
CA PHE A 258 -24.94 2.66 7.58
C PHE A 258 -25.39 1.26 7.15
N GLN A 259 -26.69 1.04 6.91
CA GLN A 259 -27.19 -0.20 6.32
C GLN A 259 -26.69 -0.35 4.87
N ALA A 260 -26.76 0.71 4.06
CA ALA A 260 -26.23 0.70 2.70
C ALA A 260 -24.72 0.42 2.67
N ALA A 261 -23.93 0.96 3.62
CA ALA A 261 -22.51 0.68 3.75
C ALA A 261 -22.24 -0.81 4.03
N LYS A 262 -23.05 -1.45 4.89
CA LYS A 262 -22.96 -2.92 5.13
C LYS A 262 -23.26 -3.70 3.85
N ASP A 263 -24.28 -3.29 3.10
CA ASP A 263 -24.66 -3.95 1.85
C ASP A 263 -23.54 -3.81 0.80
N VAL A 264 -22.94 -2.61 0.69
CA VAL A 264 -21.75 -2.35 -0.15
C VAL A 264 -20.58 -3.22 0.28
N TRP A 265 -20.31 -3.35 1.58
CA TRP A 265 -19.26 -4.24 2.07
C TRP A 265 -19.47 -5.67 1.56
N HIS A 266 -20.65 -6.24 1.79
CA HIS A 266 -20.94 -7.63 1.43
C HIS A 266 -20.97 -7.85 -0.08
N ALA A 267 -21.55 -6.93 -0.84
CA ALA A 267 -21.71 -7.11 -2.29
C ALA A 267 -20.43 -6.81 -3.09
N ILE A 268 -19.57 -5.92 -2.58
CA ILE A 268 -18.45 -5.35 -3.34
C ILE A 268 -17.11 -5.67 -2.65
N ASN A 269 -16.86 -5.13 -1.46
CA ASN A 269 -15.53 -5.17 -0.84
C ASN A 269 -15.14 -6.57 -0.37
N GLU A 270 -16.07 -7.31 0.25
CA GLU A 270 -15.86 -8.68 0.72
C GLU A 270 -15.63 -9.64 -0.45
N VAL A 271 -16.47 -9.53 -1.49
CA VAL A 271 -16.29 -10.31 -2.72
C VAL A 271 -14.95 -10.01 -3.38
N ASN A 272 -14.54 -8.74 -3.42
CA ASN A 272 -13.26 -8.34 -3.99
C ASN A 272 -12.10 -8.90 -3.17
N LEU A 273 -12.20 -8.82 -1.83
CA LEU A 273 -11.22 -9.39 -0.91
C LEU A 273 -11.06 -10.88 -1.13
N GLU A 274 -12.13 -11.66 -1.05
CA GLU A 274 -12.05 -13.12 -1.12
C GLU A 274 -11.58 -13.63 -2.47
N LYS A 275 -12.02 -13.00 -3.56
CA LYS A 275 -11.75 -13.49 -4.92
C LYS A 275 -10.45 -12.99 -5.52
N TYR A 276 -10.01 -11.78 -5.18
CA TYR A 276 -8.89 -11.13 -5.90
C TYR A 276 -7.74 -10.69 -4.99
N ILE A 277 -8.02 -10.21 -3.79
CA ILE A 277 -6.97 -9.66 -2.90
C ILE A 277 -6.38 -10.75 -2.00
N LEU A 278 -7.19 -11.49 -1.26
CA LEU A 278 -6.72 -12.52 -0.33
C LEU A 278 -5.90 -13.62 -1.02
N PRO A 279 -6.24 -14.10 -2.23
CA PRO A 279 -5.40 -15.06 -2.95
C PRO A 279 -3.99 -14.53 -3.26
N SER A 280 -3.83 -13.20 -3.46
CA SER A 280 -2.52 -12.61 -3.72
C SER A 280 -1.63 -12.53 -2.48
N ARG A 281 -2.15 -12.81 -1.27
CA ARG A 281 -1.34 -12.89 -0.04
C ARG A 281 -0.20 -13.91 -0.17
N ALA A 282 -0.43 -15.02 -0.86
CA ALA A 282 0.60 -16.06 -1.07
C ALA A 282 1.79 -15.59 -1.93
N HIS A 283 1.67 -14.42 -2.55
CA HIS A 283 2.68 -13.82 -3.39
C HIS A 283 3.51 -12.76 -2.67
N ALA A 284 3.12 -12.35 -1.46
CA ALA A 284 3.84 -11.34 -0.69
C ALA A 284 5.14 -11.89 -0.10
N ASP A 285 6.17 -11.05 -0.01
CA ASP A 285 7.43 -11.40 0.67
C ASP A 285 7.30 -11.23 2.18
N LEU A 286 6.46 -10.28 2.60
CA LEU A 286 6.14 -9.99 4.01
C LEU A 286 4.64 -9.86 4.20
N VAL A 287 4.09 -10.44 5.27
CA VAL A 287 2.69 -10.27 5.67
C VAL A 287 2.62 -9.70 7.08
N LEU A 288 2.00 -8.53 7.22
CA LEU A 288 1.74 -7.87 8.51
C LEU A 288 0.33 -8.25 8.96
N ILE A 289 0.21 -9.07 10.01
CA ILE A 289 -1.08 -9.63 10.45
C ILE A 289 -1.58 -8.83 11.65
N LYS A 290 -2.64 -8.05 11.44
CA LYS A 290 -3.24 -7.15 12.44
C LYS A 290 -4.26 -7.87 13.32
N GLY A 291 -4.25 -7.50 14.60
CA GLY A 291 -5.27 -7.83 15.59
C GLY A 291 -6.40 -6.79 15.65
N PRO A 292 -7.33 -6.91 16.62
CA PRO A 292 -8.53 -6.07 16.71
C PRO A 292 -8.29 -4.56 16.79
N ASN A 293 -7.21 -4.12 17.45
CA ASN A 293 -6.91 -2.70 17.68
C ASN A 293 -5.95 -2.12 16.62
N HIS A 294 -5.97 -2.65 15.40
CA HIS A 294 -5.02 -2.35 14.33
C HIS A 294 -3.52 -2.61 14.63
N HIS A 295 -3.15 -3.08 15.81
CA HIS A 295 -1.78 -3.48 16.10
C HIS A 295 -1.41 -4.75 15.34
N VAL A 296 -0.18 -4.83 14.84
CA VAL A 296 0.35 -6.06 14.24
C VAL A 296 0.69 -7.04 15.35
N GLU A 297 0.03 -8.20 15.34
CA GLU A 297 0.25 -9.27 16.32
C GLU A 297 1.30 -10.28 15.85
N ARG A 298 1.36 -10.50 14.52
CA ARG A 298 2.24 -11.48 13.90
C ARG A 298 2.78 -10.92 12.59
N VAL A 299 4.00 -11.33 12.26
CA VAL A 299 4.64 -11.02 10.99
C VAL A 299 5.03 -12.33 10.33
N ALA A 300 4.60 -12.55 9.08
CA ALA A 300 5.00 -13.70 8.30
C ALA A 300 6.01 -13.28 7.23
N LEU A 301 7.23 -13.82 7.28
CA LEU A 301 8.28 -13.57 6.31
C LEU A 301 8.43 -14.79 5.40
N LYS A 302 8.49 -14.57 4.09
CA LYS A 302 8.60 -15.64 3.10
C LYS A 302 9.97 -16.32 3.19
N LYS A 303 10.00 -17.66 3.09
CA LYS A 303 11.24 -18.46 3.22
C LYS A 303 12.07 -18.54 1.94
N TYR A 304 11.38 -18.63 0.80
CA TYR A 304 11.94 -18.84 -0.55
C TYR A 304 11.24 -17.95 -1.58
#